data_AF-A0A4Q3RZ67-F1
#
_entry.id   AF-A0A4Q3RZ67-F1
#
_cell.length_a   1.000
_cell.length_b   1.000
_cell.length_c   1.000
_cell.angle_alpha   90.00
_cell.angle_beta   90.00
_cell.angle_gamma   90.00
#
_symmetry.space_group_name_H-M   'P 1'
#
loop_
_entity.id
_entity.type
_entity.pdbx_description
1 polymer ?
#
loop_
_entity_poly.entity_id
_entity_poly.type
_entity_poly.pdbx_seq_one_letter_code
_entity_poly.pdbx_strand_id
1 'polypeptide(L)'
;MEQELAIQEKYASFCRRLEGGIKTVQTYEDPQQQAVALEHIDFNTILQYLEENKAASEQKSTGQGEAELVLQAIMRWFKQDFFQWCNQPVCAYMQNHSGDDAMQTHSMQNHGIDTPSAEEREQGWAGRTELYLCEVCSTITRFARCNNPAYLLNHPAHRRGRCGEWANAFGLVLRALGFDVRCV
;
A
#
# COMPACT_ATOMS: atom_id res chain seq x y z
N MET A 1 -2.77 24.36 -35.43
CA MET A 1 -2.14 24.98 -34.24
C MET A 1 -2.75 24.47 -32.94
N GLU A 2 -4.04 24.67 -32.65
CA GLU A 2 -4.66 24.19 -31.38
C GLU A 2 -4.66 22.67 -31.22
N GLN A 3 -4.99 21.91 -32.28
CA GLN A 3 -4.94 20.45 -32.25
C GLN A 3 -3.53 19.90 -32.02
N GLU A 4 -2.52 20.56 -32.59
CA GLU A 4 -1.12 20.16 -32.45
C GLU A 4 -0.60 20.42 -31.04
N LEU A 5 -0.97 21.57 -30.45
CA LEU A 5 -0.68 21.90 -29.06
C LEU A 5 -1.32 20.88 -28.09
N ALA A 6 -2.58 20.50 -28.34
CA ALA A 6 -3.29 19.51 -27.54
C ALA A 6 -2.67 18.10 -27.65
N ILE A 7 -2.14 17.72 -28.81
CA ILE A 7 -1.41 16.46 -29.00
C ILE A 7 -0.08 16.50 -28.22
N GLN A 8 0.65 17.61 -28.30
CA GLN A 8 1.91 17.80 -27.56
C GLN A 8 1.68 17.73 -26.04
N GLU A 9 0.63 18.36 -25.52
CA GLU A 9 0.31 18.32 -24.09
C GLU A 9 -0.03 16.90 -23.62
N LYS A 10 -0.82 16.16 -24.41
CA LYS A 10 -1.13 14.74 -24.13
C LYS A 10 0.13 13.88 -24.12
N TYR A 11 1.03 14.08 -25.09
CA TYR A 11 2.30 13.37 -25.16
C TYR A 11 3.17 13.66 -23.93
N ALA A 12 3.32 14.93 -23.56
CA ALA A 12 4.07 15.33 -22.38
C ALA A 12 3.47 14.75 -21.08
N SER A 13 2.14 14.72 -20.95
CA SER A 13 1.45 14.09 -19.82
C SER A 13 1.71 12.58 -19.75
N PHE A 14 1.70 11.91 -20.90
CA PHE A 14 2.02 10.49 -21.01
C PHE A 14 3.47 10.20 -20.60
N CYS A 15 4.44 10.97 -21.11
CA CYS A 15 5.85 10.85 -20.71
C CYS A 15 6.05 11.02 -19.20
N ARG A 16 5.42 12.04 -18.59
CA ARG A 16 5.49 12.24 -17.12
C ARG A 16 4.96 11.05 -16.34
N ARG A 17 3.89 10.40 -16.83
CA ARG A 17 3.34 9.18 -16.19
C ARG A 17 4.30 8.00 -16.31
N LEU A 18 4.93 7.81 -17.46
CA LEU A 18 5.94 6.77 -17.66
C LEU A 18 7.17 6.99 -16.75
N GLU A 19 7.68 8.22 -16.71
CA GLU A 19 8.79 8.60 -15.81
C GLU A 19 8.43 8.37 -14.34
N GLY A 20 7.19 8.69 -13.94
CA GLY A 20 6.68 8.40 -12.61
C GLY A 20 6.72 6.90 -12.29
N GLY A 21 6.23 6.05 -13.21
CA GLY A 21 6.27 4.59 -13.04
C GLY A 21 7.69 4.04 -12.96
N ILE A 22 8.62 4.56 -13.78
CA ILE A 22 10.04 4.18 -13.71
C ILE A 22 10.62 4.51 -12.33
N LYS A 23 10.37 5.71 -11.81
CA LYS A 23 10.84 6.12 -10.47
C LYS A 23 10.29 5.22 -9.36
N THR A 24 9.01 4.84 -9.45
CA THR A 24 8.41 3.88 -8.50
C THR A 24 9.15 2.55 -8.50
N VAL A 25 9.39 1.97 -9.68
CA VAL A 25 10.09 0.68 -9.78
C VAL A 25 11.55 0.79 -9.32
N GLN A 26 12.24 1.88 -9.64
CA GLN A 26 13.61 2.14 -9.17
C GLN A 26 13.69 2.23 -7.64
N THR A 27 12.62 2.70 -6.98
CA THR A 27 12.58 2.78 -5.51
C THR A 27 12.67 1.40 -4.87
N TYR A 28 12.18 0.35 -5.54
CA TYR A 28 12.26 -1.01 -5.00
C TYR A 28 13.69 -1.57 -4.98
N GLU A 29 14.61 -0.97 -5.73
CA GLU A 29 16.03 -1.35 -5.77
C GLU A 29 16.88 -0.63 -4.72
N ASP A 30 16.30 0.32 -3.98
CA ASP A 30 16.99 1.03 -2.90
C ASP A 30 17.20 0.10 -1.69
N PRO A 31 18.45 -0.17 -1.27
CA PRO A 31 18.73 -1.04 -0.13
C PRO A 31 18.11 -0.55 1.19
N GLN A 32 17.93 0.76 1.38
CA GLN A 32 17.31 1.29 2.59
C GLN A 32 15.81 0.98 2.63
N GLN A 33 15.13 1.10 1.48
CA GLN A 33 13.73 0.72 1.34
C GLN A 33 13.55 -0.78 1.59
N GLN A 34 14.41 -1.62 1.01
CA GLN A 34 14.38 -3.06 1.20
C GLN A 34 14.64 -3.46 2.66
N ALA A 35 15.58 -2.80 3.34
CA ALA A 35 15.86 -3.05 4.75
C ALA A 35 14.63 -2.80 5.65
N VAL A 36 13.93 -1.68 5.45
CA VAL A 36 12.68 -1.38 6.17
C VAL A 36 11.61 -2.42 5.87
N ALA A 37 11.51 -2.89 4.63
CA ALA A 37 10.56 -3.96 4.30
C ALA A 37 10.90 -5.26 5.05
N LEU A 38 12.16 -5.69 5.03
CA LEU A 38 12.62 -6.92 5.70
C LEU A 38 12.42 -6.88 7.21
N GLU A 39 12.59 -5.72 7.85
CA GLU A 39 12.37 -5.54 9.28
C GLU A 39 10.94 -5.88 9.71
N HIS A 40 9.96 -5.63 8.82
CA HIS A 40 8.54 -5.69 9.14
C HIS A 40 7.83 -6.93 8.60
N ILE A 41 8.53 -7.79 7.87
CA ILE A 41 8.00 -9.07 7.40
C ILE A 41 7.94 -10.05 8.57
N ASP A 42 6.73 -10.56 8.85
CA ASP A 42 6.55 -11.62 9.83
C ASP A 42 6.81 -12.98 9.18
N PHE A 43 8.07 -13.39 9.21
CA PHE A 43 8.50 -14.69 8.69
C PHE A 43 7.84 -15.85 9.44
N ASN A 44 7.44 -15.70 10.71
CA ASN A 44 6.81 -16.79 11.46
C ASN A 44 5.43 -17.13 10.86
N THR A 45 4.59 -16.12 10.65
CA THR A 45 3.26 -16.30 10.04
C THR A 45 3.36 -16.89 8.62
N ILE A 46 4.36 -16.45 7.85
CA ILE A 46 4.60 -16.96 6.49
C ILE A 46 5.05 -18.43 6.55
N LEU A 47 6.08 -18.75 7.32
CA LEU A 47 6.64 -20.11 7.43
C LEU A 47 5.61 -21.11 7.98
N GLN A 48 4.82 -20.71 8.97
CA GLN A 48 3.74 -21.55 9.50
C GLN A 48 2.73 -21.91 8.41
N TYR A 49 2.30 -20.94 7.61
CA TYR A 49 1.38 -21.22 6.50
C TYR A 49 1.98 -22.17 5.46
N LEU A 50 3.29 -22.05 5.19
CA LEU A 50 3.99 -22.96 4.28
C LEU A 50 3.98 -24.40 4.80
N GLU A 51 4.30 -24.60 6.07
CA GLU A 51 4.30 -25.93 6.68
C GLU A 51 2.91 -26.59 6.65
N GLU A 52 1.87 -25.82 7.00
CA GLU A 52 0.48 -26.29 7.02
C GLU A 52 -0.03 -26.70 5.62
N ASN A 53 0.51 -26.09 4.56
CA ASN A 53 0.00 -26.26 3.19
C ASN A 53 0.95 -27.04 2.26
N LYS A 54 2.12 -27.47 2.74
CA LYS A 54 3.14 -28.16 1.94
C LYS A 54 2.61 -29.47 1.32
N ALA A 55 2.00 -30.32 2.13
CA ALA A 55 1.49 -31.63 1.69
C ALA A 55 0.36 -31.52 0.64
N ALA A 56 -0.49 -30.48 0.75
CA ALA A 56 -1.55 -30.23 -0.22
C ALA A 56 -1.00 -29.70 -1.56
N SER A 57 0.13 -28.99 -1.53
CA SER A 57 0.80 -28.48 -2.73
C SER A 57 1.48 -29.59 -3.53
N GLU A 58 2.13 -30.54 -2.86
CA GLU A 58 2.82 -31.68 -3.48
C GLU A 58 1.87 -32.64 -4.24
N GLN A 59 0.58 -32.64 -3.87
CA GLN A 59 -0.45 -33.45 -4.54
C GLN A 59 -0.99 -32.83 -5.85
N LYS A 60 -0.73 -31.53 -6.10
CA LYS A 60 -1.12 -30.89 -7.36
C LYS A 60 -0.09 -31.24 -8.44
N SER A 61 -0.51 -32.00 -9.44
CA SER A 61 0.32 -32.51 -10.56
C SER A 61 0.83 -31.44 -11.54
N THR A 62 0.54 -30.16 -11.30
CA THR A 62 1.07 -29.02 -12.04
C THR A 62 2.38 -28.62 -11.37
N GLY A 63 3.53 -28.79 -12.05
CA GLY A 63 4.89 -28.60 -11.51
C GLY A 63 5.27 -27.17 -11.06
N GLN A 64 4.42 -26.51 -10.27
CA GLN A 64 4.54 -25.15 -9.74
C GLN A 64 4.65 -25.13 -8.19
N GLY A 65 4.87 -26.28 -7.55
CA GLY A 65 4.46 -26.56 -6.17
C GLY A 65 5.11 -25.77 -5.02
N GLU A 66 6.31 -25.20 -5.17
CA GLU A 66 7.01 -24.55 -4.05
C GLU A 66 7.04 -23.01 -4.17
N ALA A 67 7.57 -22.47 -5.27
CA ALA A 67 7.64 -21.02 -5.47
C ALA A 67 6.26 -20.36 -5.46
N GLU A 68 5.24 -21.05 -6.01
CA GLU A 68 3.87 -20.56 -5.97
C GLU A 68 3.30 -20.56 -4.55
N LEU A 69 3.58 -21.61 -3.77
CA LEU A 69 3.16 -21.71 -2.38
C LEU A 69 3.79 -20.59 -1.52
N VAL A 70 5.07 -20.27 -1.76
CA VAL A 70 5.77 -19.15 -1.13
C VAL A 70 5.09 -17.82 -1.46
N LEU A 71 4.80 -17.55 -2.74
CA LEU A 71 4.09 -16.33 -3.13
C LEU A 71 2.67 -16.25 -2.55
N GLN A 72 1.95 -17.38 -2.49
CA GLN A 72 0.63 -17.44 -1.85
C GLN A 72 0.71 -17.14 -0.35
N ALA A 73 1.71 -17.66 0.35
CA ALA A 73 1.94 -17.39 1.77
C ALA A 73 2.20 -15.91 2.04
N ILE A 74 3.12 -15.30 1.27
CA ILE A 74 3.46 -13.88 1.39
C ILE A 74 2.23 -13.01 1.08
N MET A 75 1.49 -13.32 0.02
CA MET A 75 0.28 -12.59 -0.36
C MET A 75 -0.82 -12.70 0.71
N ARG A 76 -1.00 -13.90 1.29
CA ARG A 76 -1.98 -14.15 2.35
C ARG A 76 -1.65 -13.31 3.58
N TRP A 77 -0.40 -13.38 4.06
CA TRP A 77 0.09 -12.56 5.17
C TRP A 77 -0.12 -11.07 4.89
N PHE A 78 0.30 -10.60 3.71
CA PHE A 78 0.23 -9.18 3.39
C PHE A 78 -1.21 -8.67 3.38
N LYS A 79 -2.15 -9.47 2.84
CA LYS A 79 -3.56 -9.11 2.71
C LYS A 79 -4.35 -9.23 4.02
N GLN A 80 -4.08 -10.25 4.82
CA GLN A 80 -4.89 -10.58 6.00
C GLN A 80 -4.37 -9.93 7.27
N ASP A 81 -3.04 -9.88 7.42
CA ASP A 81 -2.40 -9.56 8.71
C ASP A 81 -1.68 -8.21 8.67
N PHE A 82 -1.15 -7.81 7.50
CA PHE A 82 -0.22 -6.69 7.42
C PHE A 82 -0.83 -5.38 6.90
N PHE A 83 -1.50 -5.41 5.74
CA PHE A 83 -1.92 -4.21 5.01
C PHE A 83 -3.44 -4.15 4.82
N GLN A 84 -4.05 -3.04 5.22
CA GLN A 84 -5.50 -2.88 5.22
C GLN A 84 -6.02 -2.12 3.99
N TRP A 85 -7.09 -2.64 3.39
CA TRP A 85 -7.82 -1.88 2.37
C TRP A 85 -8.54 -0.69 3.00
N CYS A 86 -8.36 0.51 2.43
CA CYS A 86 -8.95 1.74 2.93
C CYS A 86 -9.67 2.49 1.81
N ASN A 87 -10.98 2.27 1.68
CA ASN A 87 -11.80 3.11 0.80
C ASN A 87 -12.08 4.47 1.42
N GLN A 88 -12.35 4.49 2.72
CA GLN A 88 -12.56 5.66 3.57
C GLN A 88 -11.90 5.37 4.92
N PRO A 89 -11.17 6.32 5.52
CA PRO A 89 -10.50 6.11 6.80
C PRO A 89 -11.53 6.10 7.93
N VAL A 90 -11.24 5.35 9.00
CA VAL A 90 -12.02 5.43 10.25
C VAL A 90 -11.83 6.81 10.92
N CYS A 91 -12.79 7.20 11.75
CA CYS A 91 -12.68 8.44 12.53
C CYS A 91 -11.49 8.36 13.50
N ALA A 92 -10.56 9.32 13.41
CA ALA A 92 -9.35 9.34 14.24
C ALA A 92 -9.66 9.52 15.73
N TYR A 93 -10.71 10.29 16.06
CA TYR A 93 -11.14 10.48 17.44
C TYR A 93 -11.74 9.18 18.01
N MET A 94 -12.69 8.57 17.30
CA MET A 94 -13.35 7.35 17.78
C MET A 94 -12.38 6.17 17.87
N GLN A 95 -11.44 6.07 16.94
CA GLN A 95 -10.38 5.06 16.99
C GLN A 95 -9.56 5.10 18.29
N ASN A 96 -9.36 6.29 18.87
CA ASN A 96 -8.58 6.46 20.10
C ASN A 96 -9.42 6.39 21.38
N HIS A 97 -10.75 6.45 21.28
CA HIS A 97 -11.65 6.63 22.43
C HIS A 97 -12.71 5.55 22.60
N SER A 98 -12.76 4.57 21.70
CA SER A 98 -13.76 3.50 21.77
C SER A 98 -13.15 2.22 22.37
N GLY A 99 -13.75 1.70 23.44
CA GLY A 99 -13.62 0.28 23.78
C GLY A 99 -14.30 -0.61 22.74
N ASP A 100 -14.35 -1.93 22.97
CA ASP A 100 -14.75 -2.99 22.01
C ASP A 100 -16.07 -2.78 21.21
N ASP A 101 -16.90 -1.79 21.57
CA ASP A 101 -18.12 -1.36 20.83
C ASP A 101 -17.88 -0.30 19.73
N ALA A 102 -16.62 -0.01 19.35
CA ALA A 102 -16.21 0.96 18.31
C ALA A 102 -16.75 0.68 16.89
N MET A 103 -17.56 -0.35 16.70
CA MET A 103 -17.73 -1.02 15.42
C MET A 103 -18.63 -0.28 14.40
N GLN A 104 -19.27 0.85 14.71
CA GLN A 104 -20.40 1.30 13.87
C GLN A 104 -20.53 2.77 13.48
N THR A 105 -19.52 3.63 13.65
CA THR A 105 -19.63 4.99 13.07
C THR A 105 -18.67 5.18 11.91
N HIS A 106 -18.98 4.47 10.82
CA HIS A 106 -18.34 4.63 9.50
C HIS A 106 -18.91 5.83 8.72
N SER A 107 -19.63 6.74 9.38
CA SER A 107 -20.18 7.95 8.76
C SER A 107 -19.06 8.95 8.54
N MET A 108 -18.22 8.64 7.55
CA MET A 108 -17.07 9.41 7.13
C MET A 108 -17.40 9.98 5.74
N GLN A 109 -17.73 11.26 5.71
CA GLN A 109 -18.03 11.94 4.46
C GLN A 109 -16.74 12.50 3.86
N ASN A 110 -16.54 12.33 2.55
CA ASN A 110 -15.44 13.01 1.87
C ASN A 110 -15.62 14.53 2.01
N HIS A 111 -14.60 15.20 2.53
CA HIS A 111 -14.58 16.62 2.83
C HIS A 111 -13.56 17.37 1.95
N GLY A 112 -13.26 16.82 0.78
CA GLY A 112 -12.35 17.42 -0.19
C GLY A 112 -10.89 16.95 -0.04
N ILE A 113 -10.00 17.78 -0.57
CA ILE A 113 -8.57 17.51 -0.67
C ILE A 113 -7.83 18.69 -0.04
N ASP A 114 -6.79 18.38 0.71
CA ASP A 114 -5.87 19.34 1.29
C ASP A 114 -4.44 19.06 0.84
N THR A 115 -3.58 20.06 1.03
CA THR A 115 -2.15 19.92 0.86
C THR A 115 -1.59 18.94 1.91
N PRO A 116 -0.62 18.09 1.52
CA PRO A 116 0.06 17.22 2.46
C PRO A 116 0.79 18.03 3.54
N SER A 117 0.82 17.52 4.77
CA SER A 117 1.69 18.06 5.83
C SER A 117 3.17 17.93 5.45
N ALA A 118 4.07 18.57 6.19
CA ALA A 118 5.51 18.46 5.96
C ALA A 118 5.97 16.99 6.00
N GLU A 119 5.56 16.25 7.03
CA GLU A 119 5.85 14.82 7.18
C GLU A 119 5.25 13.97 6.05
N GLU A 120 3.95 14.17 5.74
CA GLU A 120 3.27 13.44 4.65
C GLU A 120 3.98 13.64 3.31
N ARG A 121 4.53 14.84 3.07
CA ARG A 121 5.23 15.21 1.85
C ARG A 121 6.66 14.69 1.81
N GLU A 122 7.42 14.93 2.87
CA GLU A 122 8.86 14.65 2.92
C GLU A 122 9.15 13.16 3.12
N GLN A 123 8.40 12.52 4.02
CA GLN A 123 8.58 11.09 4.33
C GLN A 123 7.63 10.23 3.51
N GLY A 124 6.35 10.60 3.43
CA GLY A 124 5.34 9.82 2.71
C GLY A 124 5.36 9.99 1.19
N TRP A 125 6.04 11.03 0.67
CA TRP A 125 5.99 11.45 -0.74
C TRP A 125 4.55 11.63 -1.22
N ALA A 126 3.66 12.08 -0.35
CA ALA A 126 2.28 12.35 -0.68
C ALA A 126 2.19 13.58 -1.57
N GLY A 127 1.46 13.47 -2.68
CA GLY A 127 1.12 14.62 -3.54
C GLY A 127 -0.19 15.30 -3.13
N ARG A 128 -1.04 14.59 -2.38
CA ARG A 128 -2.34 15.08 -1.91
C ARG A 128 -2.79 14.32 -0.67
N THR A 129 -3.64 14.96 0.12
CA THR A 129 -4.28 14.37 1.29
C THR A 129 -5.79 14.51 1.19
N GLU A 130 -6.50 13.38 1.23
CA GLU A 130 -7.96 13.37 1.26
C GLU A 130 -8.43 13.68 2.69
N LEU A 131 -9.42 14.55 2.83
CA LEU A 131 -10.05 14.86 4.11
C LEU A 131 -11.37 14.13 4.24
N TYR A 132 -11.62 13.58 5.42
CA TYR A 132 -12.87 12.90 5.75
C TYR A 132 -13.44 13.46 7.05
N LEU A 133 -14.67 13.96 6.98
CA LEU A 133 -15.39 14.48 8.13
C LEU A 133 -16.22 13.36 8.76
N CYS A 134 -16.04 13.12 10.05
CA CYS A 134 -16.93 12.26 10.81
C CYS A 134 -18.26 12.99 11.07
N GLU A 135 -19.37 12.46 10.61
CA GLU A 135 -20.69 13.10 10.79
C GLU A 135 -21.19 13.03 12.25
N VAL A 136 -20.58 12.18 13.08
CA VAL A 136 -20.99 11.96 14.47
C VAL A 136 -20.29 12.91 15.45
N CYS A 137 -18.97 13.08 15.31
CA CYS A 137 -18.16 13.92 16.22
C CYS A 137 -17.49 15.11 15.54
N SER A 138 -17.78 15.34 14.26
CA SER A 138 -17.23 16.44 13.45
C SER A 138 -15.70 16.47 13.37
N THR A 139 -15.01 15.38 13.74
CA THR A 139 -13.56 15.26 13.61
C THR A 139 -13.18 15.07 12.15
N ILE A 140 -12.13 15.77 11.70
CA ILE A 140 -11.54 15.58 10.37
C ILE A 140 -10.42 14.54 10.48
N THR A 141 -10.56 13.43 9.76
CA THR A 141 -9.48 12.46 9.54
C THR A 141 -8.77 12.75 8.22
N ARG A 142 -7.44 12.72 8.25
CA ARG A 142 -6.58 12.84 7.07
C ARG A 142 -6.26 11.45 6.49
N PHE A 143 -6.31 11.34 5.17
CA PHE A 143 -5.88 10.17 4.42
C PHE A 143 -4.90 10.59 3.32
N ALA A 144 -3.62 10.66 3.68
CA ALA A 144 -2.54 11.01 2.77
C ALA A 144 -2.33 9.91 1.73
N ARG A 145 -2.19 10.30 0.47
CA ARG A 145 -1.94 9.39 -0.66
C ARG A 145 -0.43 9.25 -0.85
N CYS A 146 0.20 8.48 0.04
CA CYS A 146 1.64 8.31 0.11
C CYS A 146 2.17 7.41 -1.02
N ASN A 147 3.33 7.78 -1.57
CA ASN A 147 4.02 7.04 -2.64
C ASN A 147 5.34 6.41 -2.18
N ASN A 148 5.82 6.72 -0.97
CA ASN A 148 6.99 6.06 -0.40
C ASN A 148 6.58 4.68 0.16
N PRO A 149 7.03 3.55 -0.43
CA PRO A 149 6.63 2.23 0.03
C PRO A 149 7.18 1.91 1.42
N ALA A 150 8.42 2.24 1.78
CA ALA A 150 8.94 2.03 3.14
C ALA A 150 8.12 2.78 4.19
N TYR A 151 7.69 4.02 3.90
CA TYR A 151 6.81 4.77 4.80
C TYR A 151 5.48 4.05 5.05
N LEU A 152 4.88 3.46 4.01
CA LEU A 152 3.64 2.67 4.12
C LEU A 152 3.83 1.41 4.96
N LEU A 153 5.01 0.78 4.89
CA LEU A 153 5.33 -0.40 5.68
C LEU A 153 5.61 -0.03 7.15
N ASN A 154 6.32 1.07 7.39
CA ASN A 154 7.01 1.36 8.66
C ASN A 154 6.10 1.36 9.90
N HIS A 155 4.94 1.99 9.83
CA HIS A 155 4.07 2.16 10.99
C HIS A 155 2.65 1.62 10.73
N PRO A 156 2.00 0.92 11.69
CA PRO A 156 0.66 0.35 11.51
C PRO A 156 -0.39 1.35 11.02
N ALA A 157 -0.31 2.61 11.48
CA ALA A 157 -1.22 3.68 11.03
C ALA A 157 -1.11 4.01 9.52
N HIS A 158 -0.03 3.59 8.86
CA HIS A 158 0.28 3.86 7.46
C HIS A 158 0.10 2.63 6.56
N ARG A 159 -0.06 1.43 7.14
CA ARG A 159 -0.27 0.15 6.44
C ARG A 159 -1.69 0.02 5.91
N ARG A 160 -2.14 1.04 5.18
CA ARG A 160 -3.47 1.12 4.62
C ARG A 160 -3.49 1.92 3.33
N GLY A 161 -4.41 1.56 2.44
CA GLY A 161 -4.50 2.24 1.16
C GLY A 161 -5.49 1.61 0.20
N ARG A 162 -5.48 2.11 -1.04
CA ARG A 162 -6.23 1.50 -2.15
C ARG A 162 -5.25 0.68 -3.00
N CYS A 163 -5.66 0.31 -4.21
CA CYS A 163 -4.85 -0.53 -5.09
C CYS A 163 -3.44 0.03 -5.36
N GLY A 164 -3.29 1.35 -5.49
CA GLY A 164 -1.98 1.98 -5.77
C GLY A 164 -0.99 1.81 -4.62
N GLU A 165 -1.40 2.18 -3.40
CA GLU A 165 -0.56 2.02 -2.20
C GLU A 165 -0.29 0.55 -1.89
N TRP A 166 -1.32 -0.30 -2.04
CA TRP A 166 -1.21 -1.74 -1.82
C TRP A 166 -0.19 -2.37 -2.77
N ALA A 167 -0.29 -2.12 -4.07
CA ALA A 167 0.62 -2.67 -5.07
C ALA A 167 2.04 -2.12 -4.90
N ASN A 168 2.18 -0.85 -4.54
CA ASN A 168 3.48 -0.22 -4.30
C ASN A 168 4.21 -0.85 -3.09
N ALA A 169 3.51 -0.96 -1.95
CA ALA A 169 4.06 -1.57 -0.74
C ALA A 169 4.35 -3.07 -0.93
N PHE A 170 3.44 -3.81 -1.57
CA PHE A 170 3.64 -5.24 -1.86
C PHE A 170 4.79 -5.48 -2.84
N GLY A 171 4.94 -4.61 -3.85
CA GLY A 171 6.05 -4.66 -4.80
C GLY A 171 7.42 -4.53 -4.13
N LEU A 172 7.55 -3.60 -3.17
CA LEU A 172 8.76 -3.47 -2.36
C LEU A 172 9.03 -4.73 -1.52
N VAL A 173 8.01 -5.28 -0.85
CA VAL A 173 8.13 -6.53 -0.06
C VAL A 173 8.68 -7.67 -0.93
N LEU A 174 8.10 -7.88 -2.12
CA LEU A 174 8.54 -8.93 -3.03
C LEU A 174 9.98 -8.69 -3.52
N ARG A 175 10.35 -7.46 -3.89
CA ARG A 175 11.74 -7.17 -4.28
C ARG A 175 12.73 -7.37 -3.13
N ALA A 176 12.37 -6.96 -1.91
CA ALA A 176 13.20 -7.14 -0.72
C ALA A 176 13.45 -8.63 -0.40
N LEU A 177 12.49 -9.51 -0.69
CA LEU A 177 12.63 -10.97 -0.59
C LEU A 177 13.37 -11.60 -1.78
N GLY A 178 13.83 -10.80 -2.76
CA GLY A 178 14.63 -11.27 -3.89
C GLY A 178 13.84 -11.74 -5.11
N PHE A 179 12.51 -11.56 -5.15
CA PHE A 179 11.72 -11.87 -6.34
C PHE A 179 11.98 -10.88 -7.48
N ASP A 180 11.80 -11.31 -8.72
CA ASP A 180 11.71 -10.40 -9.88
C ASP A 180 10.29 -9.82 -9.94
N VAL A 181 10.16 -8.48 -9.90
CA VAL A 181 8.86 -7.79 -9.76
C VAL A 181 8.69 -6.76 -10.88
N ARG A 182 7.48 -6.71 -11.42
CA ARG A 182 7.07 -5.70 -12.40
C ARG A 182 5.87 -4.94 -11.86
N CYS A 183 5.90 -3.62 -11.96
CA CYS A 183 4.73 -2.78 -11.75
C CYS A 183 3.98 -2.63 -13.08
N VAL A 184 2.69 -2.98 -13.10
CA VAL A 184 1.84 -2.99 -14.31
C VAL A 184 0.70 -2.01 -14.17
#